data_AF-W8YTJ8-F1
#
_entry.id   AF-W8YTJ8-F1
#
_cell.length_a   1.000
_cell.length_b   1.000
_cell.length_c   1.000
_cell.angle_alpha   90.00
_cell.angle_beta   90.00
_cell.angle_gamma   90.00
#
_symmetry.space_group_name_H-M   'P 1'
#
loop_
_entity.id
_entity.type
_entity.pdbx_description
1 polymer ?
#
loop_
_entity_poly.entity_id
_entity_poly.type
_entity_poly.pdbx_seq_one_letter_code
_entity_poly.pdbx_strand_id
1 'polypeptide(L)' 'MLCLNTKNEPTAIHQVSTGTLNASLVHPHETFKLAILANSASIVACHNHPSGAFARQRMPAWYRSS' A
#
# COMPACT_ATOMS: atom_id res chain seq x y z
N MET A 1 -1.70 -5.56 1.51
CA MET A 1 -1.01 -4.88 2.63
C MET A 1 0.12 -5.77 3.08
N LEU A 2 1.33 -5.25 3.03
CA LEU A 2 2.53 -5.92 3.51
C LEU A 2 2.91 -5.32 4.86
N CYS A 3 3.17 -6.18 5.83
CA CYS A 3 3.58 -5.87 7.18
C CYS A 3 5.09 -6.08 7.30
N LEU A 4 5.80 -5.14 7.91
CA LEU A 4 7.26 -5.16 8.05
C LEU A 4 7.68 -5.03 9.51
N ASN A 5 8.77 -5.67 9.90
CA ASN A 5 9.41 -5.47 11.20
C ASN A 5 10.33 -4.24 11.21
N THR A 6 10.99 -3.98 12.34
CA THR A 6 11.93 -2.85 12.51
C THR A 6 13.17 -2.92 11.62
N LYS A 7 13.47 -4.08 11.01
CA LYS A 7 14.54 -4.28 10.03
C LYS A 7 14.05 -4.22 8.59
N ASN A 8 12.78 -3.85 8.37
CA ASN A 8 12.09 -3.85 7.07
C ASN A 8 11.97 -5.25 6.44
N GLU A 9 11.95 -6.31 7.25
CA GLU A 9 11.71 -7.67 6.77
C GLU A 9 10.20 -7.97 6.76
N PRO A 10 9.69 -8.68 5.75
CA PRO A 10 8.27 -9.00 5.63
C PRO A 10 7.83 -9.96 6.74
N THR A 11 6.90 -9.53 7.59
CA THR A 11 6.33 -10.34 8.68
C THR A 11 5.02 -10.99 8.28
N ALA A 12 4.19 -10.31 7.48
CA ALA A 12 2.92 -10.84 7.01
C ALA A 12 2.44 -10.14 5.74
N ILE A 13 1.64 -10.84 4.94
CA ILE A 13 0.96 -10.26 3.77
C ILE A 13 -0.53 -10.54 3.93
N HIS A 14 -1.33 -9.48 3.94
CA HIS A 14 -2.78 -9.56 4.04
C HIS A 14 -3.47 -8.78 2.93
N GLN A 15 -4.50 -9.36 2.36
CA GLN A 15 -5.42 -8.67 1.47
C GLN A 15 -6.48 -7.98 2.33
N VAL A 16 -6.43 -6.64 2.39
CA VAL A 16 -7.28 -5.83 3.27
C VAL A 16 -8.57 -5.41 2.56
N SER A 17 -8.52 -5.28 1.25
CA SER A 17 -9.67 -4.92 0.43
C SER A 17 -9.57 -5.60 -0.93
N THR A 18 -10.72 -6.04 -1.42
CA THR A 18 -10.93 -6.35 -2.83
C THR A 18 -11.79 -5.21 -3.36
N GLY A 19 -11.13 -4.14 -3.83
CA GLY A 19 -11.82 -2.97 -4.36
C GLY A 19 -12.55 -3.27 -5.68
N THR A 20 -13.59 -2.50 -5.97
CA THR A 20 -14.17 -2.41 -7.32
C THR A 20 -13.31 -1.52 -8.21
N LEU A 21 -13.61 -1.48 -9.51
CA LEU A 21 -12.79 -0.85 -10.54
C LEU A 21 -12.21 0.52 -10.11
N ASN A 22 -12.97 1.38 -9.44
CA ASN A 22 -12.54 2.77 -9.20
C ASN A 22 -12.08 3.11 -7.78
N ALA A 23 -12.21 2.20 -6.80
CA ALA A 23 -11.83 2.49 -5.42
C ALA A 23 -11.60 1.22 -4.59
N SER A 24 -10.65 1.31 -3.67
CA SER A 24 -10.50 0.35 -2.59
C SER A 24 -11.23 0.89 -1.36
N LEU A 25 -12.37 0.31 -1.02
CA LEU A 25 -13.05 0.61 0.24
C LEU A 25 -12.23 -0.08 1.36
N VAL A 26 -11.38 0.69 2.03
CA VAL A 26 -10.52 0.21 3.12
C VAL A 26 -10.92 0.92 4.40
N HIS A 27 -11.29 0.17 5.43
CA HIS A 27 -11.47 0.72 6.76
C HIS A 27 -10.13 0.79 7.51
N PRO A 28 -9.73 1.96 8.02
CA PRO A 28 -8.48 2.09 8.77
C PRO A 28 -8.40 1.14 9.97
N HIS A 29 -9.52 0.91 10.67
CA HIS A 29 -9.56 0.02 11.82
C HIS A 29 -9.22 -1.45 11.47
N GLU A 30 -9.59 -1.92 10.27
CA GLU A 30 -9.28 -3.28 9.80
C GLU A 30 -7.80 -3.37 9.42
N THR A 31 -7.28 -2.32 8.81
CA THR A 31 -5.88 -2.23 8.37
C THR A 31 -4.92 -2.22 9.56
N PHE A 32 -5.18 -1.37 10.56
CA PHE A 32 -4.30 -1.24 11.73
C PHE A 32 -4.42 -2.43 12.69
N LYS A 33 -5.60 -3.05 12.81
CA LYS A 33 -5.75 -4.27 13.61
C LYS A 33 -4.82 -5.39 13.12
N LEU A 34 -4.72 -5.58 11.80
CA LEU A 34 -3.80 -6.55 11.19
C LEU A 34 -2.34 -6.19 11.44
N ALA A 35 -1.97 -4.91 11.34
CA ALA A 35 -0.62 -4.43 11.62
C ALA A 35 -0.17 -4.73 13.05
N ILE A 36 -1.07 -4.50 14.01
CA ILE A 36 -0.83 -4.72 15.45
C ILE A 36 -0.72 -6.21 15.74
N LEU A 37 -1.64 -7.03 15.22
CA LEU A 37 -1.60 -8.49 15.41
C LEU A 37 -0.35 -9.13 14.79
N ALA A 38 0.16 -8.59 13.67
CA ALA A 38 1.38 -9.02 13.02
C ALA A 38 2.66 -8.40 13.64
N ASN A 39 2.55 -7.71 14.77
CA ASN A 39 3.64 -7.03 15.48
C ASN A 39 4.54 -6.20 14.54
N SER A 40 3.90 -5.47 13.63
CA SER A 40 4.58 -4.78 12.54
C SER A 40 5.02 -3.38 12.96
N ALA A 41 6.23 -3.00 12.57
CA ALA A 41 6.77 -1.66 12.76
C ALA A 41 6.32 -0.71 11.64
N SER A 42 6.08 -1.24 10.44
CA SER A 42 5.58 -0.45 9.31
C SER A 42 4.69 -1.29 8.38
N ILE A 43 3.88 -0.61 7.58
CA ILE A 43 2.93 -1.22 6.66
C ILE A 43 3.06 -0.61 5.27
N VAL A 44 2.92 -1.44 4.23
CA VAL A 44 2.94 -1.03 2.83
C VAL A 44 1.60 -1.40 2.19
N ALA A 45 0.90 -0.40 1.66
CA ALA A 45 -0.36 -0.58 0.95
C ALA A 45 -0.11 -0.63 -0.57
N CYS A 46 -0.64 -1.66 -1.21
CA CYS A 46 -0.60 -1.82 -2.67
C CYS A 46 -2.03 -2.07 -3.16
N HIS A 47 -2.42 -1.35 -4.21
CA HIS A 47 -3.63 -1.63 -4.99
C HIS A 47 -3.21 -1.94 -6.43
N ASN A 48 -3.85 -2.94 -7.03
CA ASN A 48 -3.69 -3.24 -8.45
C ASN A 48 -5.00 -2.91 -9.17
N HIS A 49 -4.93 -2.14 -10.25
CA HIS A 49 -6.09 -1.82 -11.08
C HIS A 49 -6.05 -2.69 -12.35
N PRO A 50 -7.08 -3.50 -12.63
CA PRO A 50 -7.05 -4.51 -13.71
C PRO A 50 -6.91 -3.92 -15.12
N SER A 51 -7.12 -2.61 -15.31
CA SER A 51 -6.90 -1.94 -16.60
C SER A 51 -5.42 -1.82 -17.03
N GLY A 52 -4.47 -2.15 -16.15
CA GLY A 52 -3.03 -2.10 -16.48
C GLY A 52 -2.45 -0.68 -16.66
N ALA A 53 -3.25 0.37 -16.42
CA ALA A 53 -2.80 1.75 -16.53
C ALA A 53 -1.95 2.15 -15.31
N PHE A 54 -0.63 1.99 -15.40
CA PHE A 54 0.32 2.60 -14.47
C PHE A 54 0.45 4.09 -14.77
N ALA A 55 -0.51 4.90 -14.30
CA ALA A 55 -0.38 6.35 -14.37
C ALA A 55 0.74 6.80 -13.42
N ARG A 56 1.97 6.85 -13.93
CA ARG A 56 3.10 7.55 -13.34
C ARG A 56 2.63 8.97 -13.01
N GLN A 57 2.59 9.35 -11.72
CA GLN A 57 2.46 10.76 -11.36
C GLN A 57 3.59 11.51 -12.08
N ARG A 58 3.24 12.39 -13.02
CA ARG A 58 4.20 13.21 -13.78
C ARG A 58 5.10 13.91 -12.78
N MET A 59 6.42 13.68 -12.88
CA MET A 59 7.37 14.49 -12.13
C MET A 59 7.16 15.96 -12.51
N PRO A 60 7.04 16.88 -11.54
CA PRO A 60 6.88 18.30 -11.85
C PRO A 60 8.12 18.83 -12.56
N ALA A 61 7.91 19.78 -13.48
CA ALA A 61 8.88 20.21 -14.48
C ALA A 61 10.19 20.79 -13.92
N TRP A 62 10.24 21.14 -12.63
CA TRP A 62 11.41 21.75 -11.99
C TRP A 62 12.55 20.75 -11.67
N TYR A 63 12.36 19.44 -11.80
CA TYR A 63 13.40 18.44 -11.53
C TYR A 63 14.42 18.27 -12.68
N ARG A 64 14.23 18.94 -13.83
CA ARG A 64 15.03 18.71 -15.04
C ARG A 64 15.93 19.91 -15.42
N SER A 65 16.36 20.70 -14.44
CA SER A 65 17.34 21.78 -14.63
C SER A 65 18.40 21.77 -13.51
N SER A 66 19.32 20.81 -13.59
CA SER A 66 20.65 20.86 -12.97
C SER A 66 21.60 20.02 -13.81
#